data_AF-A0A7C6V9C1-F1
#
_entry.id   AF-A0A7C6V9C1-F1
#
_cell.length_a   1.000
_cell.length_b   1.000
_cell.length_c   1.000
_cell.angle_alpha   90.00
_cell.angle_beta   90.00
_cell.angle_gamma   90.00
#
_symmetry.space_group_name_H-M   'P 1'
#
loop_
_entity.id
_entity.type
_entity.pdbx_description
1 polymer ?
#
loop_
_entity_poly.entity_id
_entity_poly.type
_entity_poly.pdbx_seq_one_letter_code
_entity_poly.pdbx_strand_id
1 'polypeptide(L)'
;MLKKKDFISNPKPNGYRSLHLIVSVPIFLAGTTEHIPVEIQIRTIAMDYWASLEHHLKYKTENDVSDSLKCRLKHDADLLSAIDADLQDIFCQMNA
;
A
#
# COMPACT_ATOMS: atom_id res chain seq x y z
N MET A 1 6.58 -12.55 -13.78
CA MET A 1 5.64 -11.58 -13.17
C MET A 1 4.30 -11.72 -13.88
N LEU A 2 3.20 -11.90 -13.15
CA LEU A 2 1.86 -12.12 -13.71
C LEU A 2 1.06 -10.82 -13.81
N LYS A 3 1.19 -9.91 -12.83
CA LYS A 3 0.48 -8.62 -12.83
C LYS A 3 1.23 -7.58 -12.00
N LYS A 4 1.13 -6.31 -12.39
CA LYS A 4 1.56 -5.14 -11.60
C LYS A 4 0.36 -4.21 -11.44
N LYS A 5 0.09 -3.73 -10.23
CA LYS A 5 -0.84 -2.62 -9.97
C LYS A 5 -0.10 -1.55 -9.19
N ASP A 6 0.01 -0.37 -9.78
CA ASP A 6 0.77 0.74 -9.23
C ASP A 6 -0.18 1.75 -8.58
N PHE A 7 -0.52 1.53 -7.30
CA PHE A 7 -1.35 2.48 -6.55
C PHE A 7 -0.53 3.61 -5.91
N ILE A 8 0.79 3.65 -6.14
CA ILE A 8 1.61 4.79 -5.75
C ILE A 8 1.39 5.91 -6.76
N SER A 9 1.55 5.59 -8.05
CA SER A 9 1.33 6.54 -9.15
C SER A 9 -0.15 6.87 -9.36
N ASN A 10 -1.03 5.88 -9.16
CA ASN A 10 -2.48 6.02 -9.31
C ASN A 10 -3.20 5.59 -8.02
N PRO A 11 -3.21 6.43 -6.97
CA PRO A 11 -3.84 6.10 -5.70
C PRO A 11 -5.34 5.81 -5.88
N LYS A 12 -5.87 4.95 -5.01
CA LYS A 12 -7.32 4.72 -4.98
C LYS A 12 -8.06 5.98 -4.49
N PRO A 13 -9.37 6.11 -4.77
CA PRO A 13 -10.15 7.30 -4.37
C PRO A 13 -10.13 7.62 -2.87
N ASN A 14 -9.94 6.60 -2.02
CA ASN A 14 -9.82 6.74 -0.57
C ASN A 14 -8.45 7.24 -0.09
N GLY A 15 -7.46 7.39 -0.97
CA GLY A 15 -6.08 7.77 -0.63
C GLY A 15 -5.12 6.59 -0.44
N TYR A 16 -5.59 5.35 -0.61
CA TYR A 16 -4.75 4.16 -0.47
C TYR A 16 -3.64 4.11 -1.52
N ARG A 17 -2.40 3.91 -1.05
CA ARG A 17 -1.16 3.78 -1.84
C ARG A 17 -0.43 2.49 -1.46
N SER A 18 0.04 1.76 -2.46
CA SER A 18 0.88 0.57 -2.35
C SER A 18 1.26 0.09 -3.76
N LEU A 19 2.41 -0.54 -3.93
CA LEU A 19 2.75 -1.24 -5.16
C LEU A 19 2.41 -2.73 -5.01
N HIS A 20 1.49 -3.24 -5.83
CA HIS A 20 1.09 -4.65 -5.80
C HIS A 20 1.69 -5.41 -6.98
N LEU A 21 2.40 -6.49 -6.70
CA LEU A 21 3.00 -7.38 -7.68
C LEU A 21 2.43 -8.78 -7.50
N ILE A 22 1.86 -9.35 -8.55
CA ILE A 22 1.47 -10.76 -8.56
C ILE A 22 2.54 -11.52 -9.32
N VAL A 23 3.20 -12.46 -8.65
CA VAL A 23 4.30 -13.27 -9.20
C VAL A 23 3.96 -14.75 -9.08
N SER A 24 4.46 -15.57 -9.99
CA SER A 24 4.40 -17.02 -9.87
C SER A 24 5.66 -17.48 -9.17
N VAL A 25 5.53 -18.18 -8.04
CA VAL A 25 6.65 -18.73 -7.27
C VAL A 25 6.59 -20.26 -7.37
N PRO A 26 7.69 -20.93 -7.74
CA PRO A 26 7.75 -22.38 -7.71
C PRO A 26 7.84 -22.87 -6.26
N ILE A 27 6.92 -23.74 -5.87
CA ILE A 27 6.94 -24.47 -4.60
C ILE A 27 7.35 -25.90 -4.91
N PHE A 28 8.49 -26.31 -4.36
CA PHE A 28 9.04 -27.65 -4.53
C PHE A 28 8.44 -28.57 -3.46
N LEU A 29 7.60 -29.51 -3.89
CA LEU A 29 7.04 -30.58 -3.07
C LEU A 29 7.82 -31.88 -3.31
N ALA A 30 7.61 -32.89 -2.47
CA ALA A 30 8.39 -34.12 -2.49
C ALA A 30 8.37 -34.88 -3.84
N GLY A 31 7.34 -34.68 -4.69
CA GLY A 31 7.22 -35.33 -6.00
C GLY A 31 6.81 -34.41 -7.16
N THR A 32 6.54 -33.14 -6.90
CA THR A 32 6.04 -32.19 -7.92
C THR A 32 6.58 -30.79 -7.65
N THR A 33 6.63 -29.96 -8.69
CA THR A 33 6.83 -28.51 -8.54
C THR A 33 5.54 -27.82 -8.93
N GLU A 34 4.98 -27.05 -8.02
CA GLU A 34 3.75 -26.30 -8.26
C GLU A 34 4.04 -24.80 -8.34
N HIS A 35 3.51 -24.15 -9.36
CA HIS A 35 3.67 -22.71 -9.57
C HIS A 35 2.49 -21.97 -8.96
N ILE A 36 2.70 -21.38 -7.78
CA ILE A 36 1.64 -20.72 -7.02
C ILE A 36 1.70 -19.20 -7.24
N PRO A 37 0.56 -18.52 -7.50
CA PRO A 37 0.51 -17.07 -7.54
C PRO A 37 0.64 -16.49 -6.13
N VAL A 38 1.60 -15.59 -5.94
CA VAL A 38 1.85 -14.84 -4.70
C VAL A 38 1.67 -13.35 -4.96
N GLU A 39 0.95 -12.66 -4.08
CA GLU A 39 0.87 -11.20 -4.08
C GLU A 39 1.92 -10.62 -3.14
N ILE A 40 2.77 -9.73 -3.67
CA ILE A 40 3.75 -8.95 -2.93
C ILE A 40 3.27 -7.51 -2.91
N GLN A 41 3.16 -6.92 -1.73
CA GLN A 41 2.79 -5.52 -1.55
C GLN A 41 4.00 -4.75 -0.99
N ILE A 42 4.43 -3.72 -1.70
CA ILE A 42 5.56 -2.87 -1.32
C ILE A 42 5.01 -1.52 -0.88
N ARG A 43 5.39 -1.09 0.34
CA ARG A 43 4.91 0.12 1.01
C ARG A 43 6.05 0.82 1.74
N THR A 44 5.96 2.14 1.87
CA THR A 44 6.70 2.88 2.89
C THR A 44 6.06 2.65 4.26
N ILE A 45 6.74 3.09 5.32
CA ILE A 45 6.20 3.02 6.70
C ILE A 45 4.91 3.83 6.79
N ALA A 46 4.86 5.04 6.20
CA ALA A 46 3.67 5.89 6.25
C ALA A 46 2.48 5.27 5.50
N MET A 47 2.72 4.68 4.32
CA MET A 47 1.69 3.95 3.57
C MET A 47 1.11 2.79 4.39
N ASP A 48 1.96 2.01 5.06
CA ASP A 48 1.52 0.86 5.84
C ASP A 48 0.74 1.26 7.09
N TYR A 49 1.21 2.30 7.79
CA TYR A 49 0.50 2.87 8.93
C TYR A 49 -0.89 3.35 8.55
N TRP A 50 -1.00 4.15 7.48
CA TRP A 50 -2.28 4.68 7.00
C TRP A 50 -3.23 3.55 6.57
N ALA A 51 -2.74 2.57 5.80
CA ALA A 51 -3.56 1.46 5.31
C ALA A 51 -4.07 0.58 6.46
N SER A 52 -3.25 0.35 7.48
CA SER A 52 -3.64 -0.42 8.67
C SER A 52 -4.70 0.30 9.49
N LEU A 53 -4.56 1.62 9.65
CA LEU A 53 -5.56 2.46 10.33
C LEU A 53 -6.89 2.46 9.58
N GLU A 54 -6.87 2.69 8.26
CA GLU A 54 -8.07 2.73 7.44
C GLU A 54 -8.82 1.39 7.47
N HIS A 55 -8.09 0.28 7.36
CA HIS A 55 -8.65 -1.06 7.44
C HIS A 55 -9.27 -1.34 8.81
N HIS A 56 -8.60 -0.97 9.90
CA HIS A 56 -9.11 -1.16 11.27
C HIS A 56 -10.39 -0.36 11.53
N LEU A 57 -10.44 0.88 11.04
CA LEU A 57 -11.63 1.74 11.13
C LEU A 57 -12.80 1.15 10.33
N LYS A 58 -12.55 0.71 9.09
CA LYS A 58 -13.59 0.04 8.28
C LYS A 58 -14.09 -1.25 8.89
N TYR A 59 -13.24 -2.01 9.57
CA TYR A 59 -13.63 -3.28 10.17
C TYR A 59 -14.48 -3.10 11.44
N LYS A 60 -14.11 -2.14 12.31
CA LYS A 60 -14.83 -1.91 13.57
C LYS A 60 -16.17 -1.18 13.40
N THR A 61 -16.32 -0.46 12.31
CA THR A 61 -17.53 0.32 12.03
C THR A 61 -18.22 -0.38 10.86
N GLU A 62 -19.24 -1.21 11.11
CA GLU A 62 -19.96 -2.04 10.11
C GLU A 62 -20.75 -1.22 9.04
N ASN A 63 -20.08 -0.28 8.37
CA ASN A 63 -20.53 0.67 7.33
C ASN A 63 -20.86 2.11 7.77
N ASP A 64 -20.74 2.49 9.04
CA ASP A 64 -21.12 3.83 9.52
C ASP A 64 -19.94 4.81 9.70
N VAL A 65 -18.94 4.74 8.81
CA VAL A 65 -17.87 5.75 8.79
C VAL A 65 -18.42 7.00 8.11
N SER A 66 -18.51 8.10 8.86
CA SER A 66 -18.97 9.39 8.32
C SER A 66 -18.11 9.82 7.11
N ASP A 67 -18.74 10.44 6.12
CA ASP A 67 -18.02 10.92 4.95
C ASP A 67 -16.97 11.98 5.31
N SER A 68 -17.20 12.75 6.38
CA SER A 68 -16.21 13.66 6.95
C SER A 68 -14.94 12.93 7.41
N LEU A 69 -15.07 11.75 8.02
CA LEU A 69 -13.90 10.97 8.44
C LEU A 69 -13.19 10.34 7.25
N LYS A 70 -13.92 9.87 6.23
CA LYS A 70 -13.30 9.37 4.97
C LYS A 70 -12.51 10.47 4.27
N CYS A 71 -13.07 11.69 4.19
CA CYS A 71 -12.38 12.85 3.62
C CYS A 71 -11.12 13.20 4.41
N ARG A 72 -11.18 13.16 5.75
CA ARG A 72 -10.01 13.38 6.61
C ARG A 72 -8.94 12.31 6.39
N LEU A 73 -9.31 11.02 6.41
CA LEU A 73 -8.37 9.93 6.14
C LEU A 73 -7.71 10.09 4.78
N LYS A 74 -8.47 10.44 3.74
CA LYS A 74 -7.91 10.71 2.41
C LYS A 74 -6.91 11.88 2.46
N HIS A 75 -7.28 12.98 3.10
CA HIS A 75 -6.39 14.14 3.26
C HIS A 75 -5.08 13.78 3.96
N ASP A 76 -5.17 13.03 5.07
CA ASP A 76 -4.00 12.57 5.82
C ASP A 76 -3.13 11.64 4.96
N ALA A 77 -3.74 10.80 4.10
CA ALA A 77 -3.00 9.96 3.15
C ALA A 77 -2.16 10.80 2.18
N ASP A 78 -2.74 11.88 1.67
CA ASP A 78 -2.10 12.78 0.72
C ASP A 78 -0.97 13.57 1.39
N LEU A 79 -1.17 14.03 2.63
CA LEU A 79 -0.13 14.68 3.43
C LEU A 79 1.05 13.74 3.73
N LEU A 80 0.76 12.51 4.17
CA LEU A 80 1.81 11.50 4.43
C LEU A 80 2.63 11.20 3.18
N SER A 81 1.98 11.15 2.01
CA SER A 81 2.68 10.95 0.74
C SER A 81 3.62 12.12 0.37
N ALA A 82 3.25 13.35 0.73
CA ALA A 82 4.12 14.51 0.52
C ALA A 82 5.32 14.48 1.47
N ILE A 83 5.07 14.16 2.75
CA ILE A 83 6.13 14.01 3.76
C ILE A 83 7.12 12.91 3.35
N ASP A 84 6.64 11.76 2.90
CA ASP A 84 7.51 10.68 2.42
C ASP A 84 8.42 11.14 1.26
N ALA A 85 7.90 11.95 0.34
CA ALA A 85 8.67 12.51 -0.77
C ALA A 85 9.75 13.49 -0.27
N ASP A 86 9.39 14.40 0.63
CA ASP A 86 10.33 15.37 1.22
C ASP A 86 11.46 14.66 1.97
N LEU A 87 11.14 13.60 2.73
CA LEU A 87 12.14 12.79 3.44
C LEU A 87 13.07 12.04 2.48
N GLN A 88 12.53 11.53 1.36
CA GLN A 88 13.33 10.91 0.32
C GLN A 88 14.28 11.92 -0.33
N ASP A 89 13.82 13.15 -0.57
CA ASP A 89 14.65 14.22 -1.13
C ASP A 89 15.79 14.61 -0.19
N ILE A 90 15.52 14.75 1.11
CA ILE A 90 16.55 14.98 2.14
C ILE A 90 17.58 13.85 2.13
N PHE A 91 17.13 12.59 2.09
CA PHE A 91 18.02 11.44 2.03
C PHE A 91 18.89 11.45 0.77
N CYS A 92 18.32 11.76 -0.40
CA CYS A 92 19.06 11.88 -1.65
C CYS A 92 20.13 12.98 -1.58
N GLN A 93 19.84 14.14 -0.98
CA GLN A 93 20.80 15.24 -0.83
C GLN A 93 21.98 14.90 0.08
N MET A 94 21.75 14.11 1.12
CA MET A 94 22.82 13.69 2.05
C MET A 94 23.74 12.62 1.47
N ASN A 95 23.28 11.87 0.46
CA ASN A 95 24.00 10.75 -0.15
C ASN A 95 24.41 11.02 -1.61
N ALA A 96 24.33 12.27 -2.07
CA ALA A 96 24.83 12.76 -3.35
C ALA A 96 26.30 13.21 -3.22
#